data_AF-A0A3B8JUL4-F1
#
_entry.id   AF-A0A3B8JUL4-F1
#
_cell.length_a   1.000
_cell.length_b   1.000
_cell.length_c   1.000
_cell.angle_alpha   90.00
_cell.angle_beta   90.00
_cell.angle_gamma   90.00
#
_symmetry.space_group_name_H-M   'P 1'
#
loop_
_entity.id
_entity.type
_entity.pdbx_description
1 polymer ?
#
loop_
_entity_poly.entity_id
_entity_poly.type
_entity_poly.pdbx_seq_one_letter_code
_entity_poly.pdbx_strand_id
1 'polypeptide(L)'
;HRPFTPSRPSWQGGTLVINAGATTTELALVDLPDDPQDLTHSDFGVCSLPYAGNAINQDIFCQLLYPQLSVVQRQQLALSSDLELPLPGQPDKLKRDRLTLLLQSSAMGRSLLKASGYLKLILQRQDEFTLDLDTEHWVLKRIDLETQVVLPFIQQLNQQLNALLIATGISEQGIYQVLCIGGTATLNTLHQWLEQKLPNATLLHEPDSPGSSWVARGLASLPLYPQVLNRLQQQYSDYFLLLELLRAFSETEGELAEYNLGEIMHKLERRGLNTGACYQRLVRLVEGHLPPGLIPSSEDGGWLSQTSKQNLYYSAIANQPLFFQQSHQFYRLNPEQQHVLRQYLVELVLSRTYQQFNEPLIVNLK
;
A
#
# COMPACT_ATOMS: atom_id res chain seq x y z
N HIS A 1 -2.91 -43.20 -31.32
CA HIS A 1 -2.59 -41.89 -30.72
C HIS A 1 -3.55 -41.62 -29.58
N ARG A 2 -3.10 -41.77 -28.32
CA ARG A 2 -3.85 -41.25 -27.17
C ARG A 2 -3.61 -39.74 -27.10
N PRO A 3 -4.62 -38.89 -26.94
CA PRO A 3 -4.39 -37.48 -26.69
C PRO A 3 -3.72 -37.33 -25.33
N PHE A 4 -2.59 -36.64 -25.31
CA PHE A 4 -1.92 -36.21 -24.09
C PHE A 4 -2.78 -35.09 -23.50
N THR A 5 -3.70 -35.42 -22.60
CA THR A 5 -4.27 -34.42 -21.69
C THR A 5 -3.18 -34.11 -20.67
N PRO A 6 -2.58 -32.91 -20.65
CA PRO A 6 -1.78 -32.53 -19.49
C PRO A 6 -2.74 -32.56 -18.30
N SER A 7 -2.45 -33.41 -17.32
CA SER A 7 -3.07 -33.33 -16.00
C SER A 7 -2.88 -31.89 -15.53
N ARG A 8 -3.94 -31.08 -15.56
CA ARG A 8 -3.91 -29.78 -14.91
C ARG A 8 -3.56 -30.08 -13.45
N PRO A 9 -2.54 -29.43 -12.86
CA PRO A 9 -2.41 -29.50 -11.42
C PRO A 9 -3.77 -29.10 -10.84
N SER A 10 -4.32 -29.91 -9.94
CA SER A 10 -5.53 -29.54 -9.23
C SER A 10 -5.14 -28.36 -8.36
N TRP A 11 -5.42 -27.15 -8.83
CA TRP A 11 -5.22 -25.89 -8.12
C TRP A 11 -6.25 -25.78 -6.98
N GLN A 12 -6.20 -26.73 -6.05
CA GLN A 12 -7.12 -26.88 -4.93
C GLN A 12 -6.35 -26.68 -3.63
N GLY A 13 -7.02 -26.12 -2.62
CA GLY A 13 -6.46 -25.93 -1.30
C GLY A 13 -5.74 -24.58 -1.12
N GLY A 14 -5.00 -24.48 -0.02
CA GLY A 14 -4.34 -23.25 0.40
C GLY A 14 -3.35 -22.71 -0.63
N THR A 15 -3.61 -21.49 -1.08
CA THR A 15 -2.88 -20.79 -2.12
C THR A 15 -2.42 -19.44 -1.62
N LEU A 16 -1.11 -19.26 -1.56
CA LEU A 16 -0.50 -17.98 -1.25
C LEU A 16 -0.08 -17.28 -2.54
N VAL A 17 -0.38 -16.00 -2.68
CA VAL A 17 0.11 -15.13 -3.73
C VAL A 17 0.99 -14.07 -3.11
N ILE A 18 2.21 -13.93 -3.62
CA ILE A 18 3.17 -12.91 -3.22
C ILE A 18 3.44 -12.04 -4.45
N ASN A 19 2.88 -10.84 -4.48
CA ASN A 19 3.15 -9.85 -5.51
C ASN A 19 4.12 -8.80 -4.99
N ALA A 20 5.41 -8.99 -5.27
CA ALA A 20 6.48 -8.11 -4.83
C ALA A 20 6.87 -7.14 -5.97
N GLY A 21 6.14 -6.02 -6.04
CA GLY A 21 6.27 -5.01 -7.09
C GLY A 21 7.45 -4.06 -6.91
N ALA A 22 7.33 -2.85 -7.46
CA ALA A 22 8.33 -1.79 -7.32
C ALA A 22 8.21 -1.04 -5.98
N THR A 23 6.99 -0.75 -5.54
CA THR A 23 6.73 0.09 -4.34
C THR A 23 6.14 -0.68 -3.17
N THR A 24 5.36 -1.72 -3.46
CA THR A 24 4.59 -2.48 -2.47
C THR A 24 4.78 -3.97 -2.69
N THR A 25 4.75 -4.72 -1.58
CA THR A 25 4.63 -6.18 -1.58
C THR A 25 3.26 -6.54 -1.04
N GLU A 26 2.48 -7.25 -1.82
CA GLU A 26 1.13 -7.68 -1.47
C GLU A 26 1.12 -9.18 -1.26
N LEU A 27 0.43 -9.61 -0.19
CA LEU A 27 0.15 -11.01 0.06
C LEU A 27 -1.35 -11.23 -0.05
N ALA A 28 -1.75 -12.27 -0.78
CA ALA A 28 -3.11 -12.77 -0.75
C ALA A 28 -3.09 -14.26 -0.42
N LEU A 29 -3.95 -14.69 0.49
CA LEU A 29 -4.07 -16.08 0.92
C LEU A 29 -5.53 -16.49 0.78
N VAL A 30 -5.76 -17.60 0.08
CA VAL A 30 -7.09 -18.13 -0.22
C VAL A 30 -7.06 -19.64 -0.16
N ASP A 31 -8.12 -20.25 0.34
CA ASP A 31 -8.36 -21.69 0.20
C ASP A 31 -9.19 -21.91 -1.06
N LEU A 32 -8.59 -22.44 -2.13
CA LEU A 32 -9.26 -22.56 -3.42
C LEU A 32 -10.27 -23.72 -3.42
N PRO A 33 -11.57 -23.44 -3.68
CA PRO A 33 -12.59 -24.48 -3.79
C PRO A 33 -12.50 -25.24 -5.12
N ASP A 34 -13.25 -26.33 -5.21
CA ASP A 34 -13.37 -27.13 -6.43
C ASP A 34 -14.01 -26.35 -7.59
N ASP A 35 -15.03 -25.55 -7.29
CA ASP A 35 -15.67 -24.63 -8.24
C ASP A 35 -15.23 -23.19 -7.94
N PRO A 36 -14.46 -22.53 -8.83
CA PRO A 36 -14.08 -21.14 -8.66
C PRO A 36 -15.26 -20.17 -8.57
N GLN A 37 -16.48 -20.59 -8.95
CA GLN A 37 -17.67 -19.76 -8.77
C GLN A 37 -18.05 -19.55 -7.32
N ASP A 38 -17.63 -20.45 -6.42
CA ASP A 38 -17.90 -20.36 -4.99
C ASP A 38 -17.04 -19.31 -4.28
N LEU A 39 -15.98 -18.81 -4.94
CA LEU A 39 -15.12 -17.77 -4.39
C LEU A 39 -15.84 -16.43 -4.32
N THR A 40 -15.75 -15.79 -3.16
CA THR A 40 -16.21 -14.44 -2.89
C THR A 40 -15.05 -13.58 -2.39
N HIS A 41 -15.24 -12.26 -2.33
CA HIS A 41 -14.21 -11.37 -1.77
C HIS A 41 -13.79 -11.76 -0.35
N SER A 42 -14.70 -12.27 0.49
CA SER A 42 -14.40 -12.62 1.89
C SER A 42 -13.49 -13.83 2.04
N ASP A 43 -13.33 -14.65 1.00
CA ASP A 43 -12.47 -15.83 1.04
C ASP A 43 -10.99 -15.50 0.89
N PHE A 44 -10.67 -14.24 0.54
CA PHE A 44 -9.31 -13.75 0.40
C PHE A 44 -8.87 -13.01 1.66
N GLY A 45 -7.89 -13.57 2.36
CA GLY A 45 -7.05 -12.80 3.26
C GLY A 45 -6.07 -11.98 2.45
N VAL A 46 -6.02 -10.67 2.64
CA VAL A 46 -5.08 -9.79 1.93
C VAL A 46 -4.34 -8.89 2.93
N CYS A 47 -3.04 -8.72 2.73
CA CYS A 47 -2.28 -7.67 3.40
C CYS A 47 -1.29 -7.00 2.44
N SER A 48 -0.95 -5.74 2.72
CA SER A 48 -0.03 -4.94 1.91
C SER A 48 1.09 -4.39 2.79
N LEU A 49 2.32 -4.57 2.32
CA LEU A 49 3.52 -4.02 2.92
C LEU A 49 4.04 -2.90 1.99
N PRO A 50 4.13 -1.63 2.44
CA PRO A 50 4.69 -0.53 1.66
C PRO A 50 6.23 -0.58 1.59
N TYR A 51 6.74 -1.72 1.13
CA TYR A 51 8.15 -2.03 0.93
C TYR A 51 8.27 -3.04 -0.21
N ALA A 52 9.08 -2.73 -1.23
CA ALA A 52 9.40 -3.65 -2.32
C ALA A 52 10.66 -3.19 -3.08
N GLY A 53 10.73 -3.40 -4.40
CA GLY A 53 11.94 -3.24 -5.20
C GLY A 53 12.67 -1.89 -5.06
N ASN A 54 11.95 -0.77 -4.95
CA ASN A 54 12.54 0.56 -4.74
C ASN A 54 13.14 0.71 -3.34
N ALA A 55 12.43 0.20 -2.32
CA ALA A 55 12.90 0.22 -0.94
C ALA A 55 14.13 -0.69 -0.78
N ILE A 56 14.16 -1.86 -1.42
CA ILE A 56 15.34 -2.73 -1.49
C ILE A 56 16.52 -2.01 -2.15
N ASN A 57 16.29 -1.30 -3.26
CA ASN A 57 17.37 -0.54 -3.90
C ASN A 57 17.90 0.57 -2.97
N GLN A 58 17.05 1.24 -2.19
CA GLN A 58 17.51 2.20 -1.19
C GLN A 58 18.27 1.53 -0.05
N ASP A 59 17.86 0.34 0.39
CA ASP A 59 18.57 -0.40 1.43
C ASP A 59 19.95 -0.85 0.93
N ILE A 60 20.06 -1.27 -0.33
CA ILE A 60 21.35 -1.51 -0.99
C ILE A 60 22.21 -0.23 -0.98
N PHE A 61 21.64 0.92 -1.33
CA PHE A 61 22.35 2.18 -1.22
C PHE A 61 22.82 2.44 0.22
N CYS A 62 21.92 2.36 1.21
CA CYS A 62 22.21 2.69 2.60
C CYS A 62 23.21 1.74 3.27
N GLN A 63 23.13 0.44 2.97
CA GLN A 63 23.93 -0.58 3.64
C GLN A 63 25.24 -0.85 2.89
N LEU A 64 25.23 -0.82 1.55
CA LEU A 64 26.40 -1.25 0.76
C LEU A 64 27.20 -0.09 0.16
N LEU A 65 26.53 1.00 -0.27
CA LEU A 65 27.20 2.10 -0.97
C LEU A 65 27.53 3.27 -0.05
N TYR A 66 26.55 3.73 0.74
CA TYR A 66 26.69 4.89 1.62
C TYR A 66 27.88 4.80 2.58
N PRO A 67 28.19 3.63 3.21
CA PRO A 67 29.36 3.52 4.08
C PRO A 67 30.69 3.73 3.36
N GLN A 68 30.76 3.44 2.06
CA GLN A 68 31.96 3.58 1.23
C GLN A 68 32.19 5.02 0.76
N LEU A 69 31.14 5.86 0.76
CA LEU A 69 31.25 7.23 0.27
C LEU A 69 32.18 8.07 1.15
N SER A 70 33.09 8.80 0.51
CA SER A 70 33.91 9.82 1.15
C SER A 70 33.07 11.01 1.66
N VAL A 71 33.64 11.78 2.59
CA VAL A 71 32.98 12.97 3.15
C VAL A 71 32.58 13.97 2.05
N VAL A 72 33.43 14.15 1.04
CA VAL A 72 33.19 15.06 -0.09
C VAL A 72 32.00 14.58 -0.91
N GLN A 73 31.93 13.28 -1.22
CA GLN A 73 30.80 12.72 -1.97
C GLN A 73 29.48 12.82 -1.19
N ARG A 74 29.50 12.60 0.13
CA ARG A 74 28.30 12.77 0.98
C ARG A 74 27.80 14.22 0.97
N GLN A 75 28.72 15.19 1.02
CA GLN A 75 28.38 16.61 0.90
C GLN A 75 27.79 16.97 -0.48
N GLN A 76 28.35 16.43 -1.57
CA GLN A 76 27.82 16.61 -2.92
C GLN A 76 26.40 16.06 -3.10
N LEU A 77 26.08 14.99 -2.36
CA LEU A 77 24.74 14.40 -2.32
C LEU A 77 23.79 15.10 -1.33
N ALA A 78 24.25 16.16 -0.65
CA ALA A 78 23.54 16.84 0.44
C ALA A 78 23.08 15.86 1.55
N LEU A 79 23.83 14.78 1.75
CA LEU A 79 23.60 13.82 2.84
C LEU A 79 24.24 14.40 4.09
N SER A 80 23.43 15.09 4.89
CA SER A 80 23.87 15.69 6.14
C SER A 80 24.17 14.63 7.20
N SER A 81 25.02 14.96 8.18
CA SER A 81 25.42 14.02 9.23
C SER A 81 24.28 13.64 10.19
N ASP A 82 23.24 14.47 10.27
CA ASP A 82 22.00 14.26 11.02
C ASP A 82 20.92 13.53 10.20
N LEU A 83 21.21 13.12 8.96
CA LEU A 83 20.25 12.37 8.15
C LEU A 83 19.98 11.00 8.76
N GLU A 84 18.74 10.81 9.24
CA GLU A 84 18.26 9.49 9.62
C GLU A 84 17.99 8.63 8.39
N LEU A 85 18.86 7.65 8.15
CA LEU A 85 18.66 6.67 7.09
C LEU A 85 17.50 5.71 7.44
N PRO A 86 16.75 5.22 6.42
CA PRO A 86 15.73 4.21 6.64
C PRO A 86 16.37 2.90 7.15
N LEU A 87 15.64 2.22 8.03
CA LEU A 87 16.04 0.90 8.50
C LEU A 87 15.77 -0.17 7.42
N PRO A 88 16.71 -1.11 7.20
CA PRO A 88 16.51 -2.19 6.24
C PRO A 88 15.24 -3.00 6.51
N GLY A 89 14.52 -3.34 5.44
CA GLY A 89 13.27 -4.09 5.52
C GLY A 89 12.06 -3.29 6.02
N GLN A 90 12.27 -2.14 6.68
CA GLN A 90 11.18 -1.33 7.23
C GLN A 90 10.57 -0.40 6.17
N PRO A 91 9.24 -0.20 6.17
CA PRO A 91 8.61 0.74 5.24
C PRO A 91 9.15 2.17 5.36
N ASP A 92 9.39 2.68 6.58
CA ASP A 92 10.05 3.97 6.86
C ASP A 92 9.76 5.10 5.86
N LYS A 93 8.48 5.25 5.48
CA LYS A 93 8.06 6.02 4.30
C LYS A 93 8.72 7.39 4.23
N LEU A 94 8.67 8.15 5.33
CA LEU A 94 9.26 9.49 5.39
C LEU A 94 10.77 9.52 5.16
N LYS A 95 11.52 8.59 5.77
CA LYS A 95 12.97 8.52 5.62
C LYS A 95 13.33 8.12 4.19
N ARG A 96 12.59 7.17 3.61
CA ARG A 96 12.75 6.70 2.24
C ARG A 96 12.44 7.75 1.20
N ASP A 97 11.35 8.47 1.38
CA ASP A 97 11.00 9.58 0.52
C ASP A 97 12.13 10.62 0.61
N ARG A 98 12.58 11.00 1.83
CA ARG A 98 13.58 12.07 2.02
C ARG A 98 14.89 11.72 1.35
N LEU A 99 15.33 10.47 1.52
CA LEU A 99 16.49 9.93 0.84
C LEU A 99 16.33 9.98 -0.69
N THR A 100 15.15 9.63 -1.20
CA THR A 100 14.85 9.70 -2.64
C THR A 100 14.99 11.11 -3.18
N LEU A 101 14.44 12.12 -2.50
CA LEU A 101 14.55 13.51 -2.92
C LEU A 101 16.01 13.97 -2.98
N LEU A 102 16.79 13.67 -1.94
CA LEU A 102 18.21 14.01 -1.87
C LEU A 102 18.99 13.35 -3.01
N LEU A 103 18.83 12.04 -3.21
CA LEU A 103 19.54 11.31 -4.26
C LEU A 103 19.09 11.69 -5.67
N GLN A 104 17.82 12.03 -5.86
CA GLN A 104 17.31 12.48 -7.16
C GLN A 104 17.75 13.90 -7.52
N SER A 105 18.15 14.71 -6.55
CA SER A 105 18.57 16.11 -6.77
C SER A 105 19.87 16.24 -7.58
N SER A 106 20.75 15.23 -7.57
CA SER A 106 22.05 15.26 -8.23
C SER A 106 22.21 14.14 -9.27
N ALA A 107 23.11 14.32 -10.24
CA ALA A 107 23.41 13.29 -11.22
C ALA A 107 24.06 12.06 -10.56
N MET A 108 24.99 12.27 -9.63
CA MET A 108 25.65 11.22 -8.87
C MET A 108 24.65 10.39 -8.06
N GLY A 109 23.72 11.03 -7.34
CA GLY A 109 22.73 10.30 -6.53
C GLY A 109 21.79 9.46 -7.39
N ARG A 110 21.35 9.97 -8.55
CA ARG A 110 20.57 9.18 -9.53
C ARG A 110 21.35 7.99 -10.06
N SER A 111 22.65 8.16 -10.34
CA SER A 111 23.53 7.09 -10.78
C SER A 111 23.72 6.02 -9.70
N LEU A 112 23.91 6.40 -8.44
CA LEU A 112 24.06 5.47 -7.30
C LEU A 112 22.76 4.69 -7.02
N LEU A 113 21.59 5.33 -7.14
CA LEU A 113 20.31 4.61 -7.05
C LEU A 113 20.13 3.59 -8.17
N LYS A 114 20.50 3.95 -9.41
CA LYS A 114 20.50 3.00 -10.53
C LYS A 114 21.51 1.87 -10.32
N ALA A 115 22.71 2.18 -9.85
CA ALA A 115 23.73 1.19 -9.51
C ALA A 115 23.22 0.20 -8.46
N SER A 116 22.49 0.68 -7.44
CA SER A 116 21.86 -0.18 -6.43
C SER A 116 20.89 -1.19 -7.05
N GLY A 117 20.10 -0.77 -8.03
CA GLY A 117 19.23 -1.68 -8.81
C GLY A 117 20.01 -2.72 -9.62
N TYR A 118 21.15 -2.36 -10.21
CA TYR A 118 22.02 -3.32 -10.92
C TYR A 118 22.71 -4.29 -9.96
N LEU A 119 23.22 -3.80 -8.82
CA LEU A 119 23.86 -4.63 -7.79
C LEU A 119 22.92 -5.70 -7.27
N LYS A 120 21.63 -5.37 -7.09
CA LYS A 120 20.58 -6.34 -6.78
C LYS A 120 20.57 -7.52 -7.75
N LEU A 121 20.73 -7.28 -9.05
CA LEU A 121 20.70 -8.32 -10.08
C LEU A 121 22.04 -9.05 -10.21
N ILE A 122 23.15 -8.31 -10.13
CA ILE A 122 24.51 -8.84 -10.28
C ILE A 122 24.86 -9.78 -9.13
N LEU A 123 24.65 -9.33 -7.89
CA LEU A 123 25.00 -10.08 -6.69
C LEU A 123 24.11 -11.30 -6.45
N GLN A 124 22.98 -11.44 -7.16
CA GLN A 124 22.23 -12.71 -7.20
C GLN A 124 22.94 -13.81 -8.00
N ARG A 125 23.86 -13.42 -8.90
CA ARG A 125 24.57 -14.33 -9.81
C ARG A 125 26.06 -14.45 -9.51
N GLN A 126 26.65 -13.43 -8.91
CA GLN A 126 28.07 -13.36 -8.54
C GLN A 126 28.22 -13.27 -7.02
N ASP A 127 29.26 -13.88 -6.44
CA ASP A 127 29.50 -13.85 -5.00
C ASP A 127 30.08 -12.51 -4.54
N GLU A 128 30.76 -11.80 -5.46
CA GLU A 128 31.28 -10.46 -5.27
C GLU A 128 31.25 -9.66 -6.57
N PHE A 129 31.25 -8.34 -6.44
CA PHE A 129 31.34 -7.40 -7.55
C PHE A 129 32.15 -6.17 -7.14
N THR A 130 33.08 -5.75 -7.99
CA THR A 130 33.84 -4.50 -7.78
C THR A 130 33.13 -3.36 -8.51
N LEU A 131 32.67 -2.38 -7.75
CA LEU A 131 32.15 -1.13 -8.30
C LEU A 131 33.26 -0.08 -8.35
N ASP A 132 33.54 0.41 -9.56
CA ASP A 132 34.51 1.47 -9.78
C ASP A 132 33.79 2.82 -9.83
N LEU A 133 34.18 3.74 -8.93
CA LEU A 133 33.68 5.10 -8.90
C LEU A 133 34.87 6.06 -8.84
N ASP A 134 35.14 6.75 -9.97
CA ASP A 134 36.32 7.59 -10.18
C ASP A 134 37.64 6.84 -9.88
N THR A 135 38.29 7.11 -8.75
CA THR A 135 39.53 6.47 -8.30
C THR A 135 39.31 5.44 -7.19
N GLU A 136 38.06 5.23 -6.76
CA GLU A 136 37.71 4.30 -5.70
C GLU A 136 37.22 2.97 -6.27
N HIS A 137 37.60 1.88 -5.60
CA HIS A 137 37.22 0.52 -5.94
C HIS A 137 36.52 -0.10 -4.73
N TRP A 138 35.21 -0.33 -4.83
CA TRP A 138 34.43 -0.91 -3.74
C TRP A 138 34.10 -2.37 -4.05
N VAL A 139 34.58 -3.29 -3.23
CA VAL A 139 34.25 -4.72 -3.33
C VAL A 139 32.98 -4.99 -2.54
N LEU A 140 31.92 -5.38 -3.23
CA LEU A 140 30.60 -5.64 -2.67
C LEU A 140 30.32 -7.13 -2.74
N LYS A 141 29.88 -7.75 -1.63
CA LYS A 141 29.66 -9.20 -1.57
C LYS A 141 28.18 -9.56 -1.52
N ARG A 142 27.83 -10.72 -2.08
CA ARG A 142 26.49 -11.29 -2.01
C ARG A 142 26.03 -11.45 -0.56
N ILE A 143 26.91 -11.94 0.31
CA ILE A 143 26.56 -12.16 1.72
C ILE A 143 26.14 -10.87 2.42
N ASP A 144 26.70 -9.72 2.06
CA ASP A 144 26.30 -8.43 2.62
C ASP A 144 24.91 -8.01 2.12
N LEU A 145 24.62 -8.22 0.82
CA LEU A 145 23.27 -8.02 0.28
C LEU A 145 22.24 -8.90 1.00
N GLU A 146 22.56 -10.19 1.18
CA GLU A 146 21.65 -11.15 1.80
C GLU A 146 21.40 -10.82 3.28
N THR A 147 22.45 -10.56 4.04
CA THR A 147 22.34 -10.37 5.49
C THR A 147 21.85 -8.97 5.89
N GLN A 148 22.24 -7.93 5.16
CA GLN A 148 21.94 -6.54 5.54
C GLN A 148 20.70 -5.97 4.84
N VAL A 149 20.25 -6.58 3.73
CA VAL A 149 19.10 -6.07 2.96
C VAL A 149 17.99 -7.11 2.82
N VAL A 150 18.30 -8.30 2.29
CA VAL A 150 17.25 -9.28 1.95
C VAL A 150 16.67 -9.94 3.21
N LEU A 151 17.51 -10.28 4.19
CA LEU A 151 17.07 -10.92 5.43
C LEU A 151 16.12 -10.02 6.26
N PRO A 152 16.41 -8.72 6.49
CA PRO A 152 15.44 -7.82 7.13
C PRO A 152 14.09 -7.74 6.42
N PHE A 153 14.10 -7.72 5.07
CA PHE A 153 12.87 -7.78 4.28
C PHE A 153 12.11 -9.10 4.50
N ILE A 154 12.80 -10.25 4.48
CA ILE A 154 12.20 -11.56 4.75
C ILE A 154 11.58 -11.60 6.16
N GLN A 155 12.23 -11.01 7.16
CA GLN A 155 11.69 -10.95 8.52
C GLN A 155 10.37 -10.18 8.58
N GLN A 156 10.28 -9.04 7.89
CA GLN A 156 9.04 -8.28 7.78
C GLN A 156 7.96 -9.06 7.02
N LEU A 157 8.32 -9.70 5.90
CA LEU A 157 7.40 -10.52 5.13
C LEU A 157 6.86 -11.71 5.95
N ASN A 158 7.72 -12.35 6.75
CA ASN A 158 7.33 -13.43 7.65
C ASN A 158 6.31 -12.96 8.71
N GLN A 159 6.50 -11.75 9.27
CA GLN A 159 5.53 -11.18 10.21
C GLN A 159 4.17 -10.97 9.55
N GLN A 160 4.13 -10.41 8.34
CA GLN A 160 2.90 -10.21 7.59
C GLN A 160 2.23 -11.53 7.22
N LEU A 161 2.99 -12.52 6.76
CA LEU A 161 2.48 -13.85 6.43
C LEU A 161 1.88 -14.55 7.66
N ASN A 162 2.55 -14.51 8.82
CA ASN A 162 2.02 -15.11 10.04
C ASN A 162 0.73 -14.43 10.50
N ALA A 163 0.65 -13.10 10.41
CA ALA A 163 -0.59 -12.38 10.69
C ALA A 163 -1.73 -12.81 9.76
N LEU A 164 -1.42 -13.04 8.47
CA LEU A 164 -2.37 -13.50 7.47
C LEU A 164 -2.87 -14.93 7.72
N LEU A 165 -1.96 -15.84 8.10
CA LEU A 165 -2.29 -17.22 8.48
C LEU A 165 -3.23 -17.26 9.69
N ILE A 166 -2.95 -16.43 10.71
CA ILE A 166 -3.83 -16.32 11.89
C ILE A 166 -5.20 -15.76 11.51
N ALA A 167 -5.24 -14.71 10.68
CA ALA A 167 -6.49 -14.06 10.30
C ALA A 167 -7.40 -14.96 9.43
N THR A 168 -6.82 -15.79 8.57
CA THR A 168 -7.55 -16.72 7.68
C THR A 168 -7.82 -18.07 8.32
N GLY A 169 -7.08 -18.45 9.36
CA GLY A 169 -7.16 -19.79 9.97
C GLY A 169 -6.49 -20.90 9.16
N ILE A 170 -5.84 -20.57 8.04
CA ILE A 170 -5.11 -21.52 7.21
C ILE A 170 -3.77 -21.83 7.89
N SER A 171 -3.45 -23.12 8.03
CA SER A 171 -2.16 -23.57 8.57
C SER A 171 -1.05 -23.51 7.52
N GLU A 172 0.20 -23.33 7.96
CA GLU A 172 1.38 -23.37 7.07
C GLU A 172 1.46 -24.67 6.25
N GLN A 173 1.07 -25.80 6.84
CA GLN A 173 1.05 -27.11 6.19
C GLN A 173 -0.09 -27.26 5.17
N GLY A 174 -1.13 -26.44 5.28
CA GLY A 174 -2.28 -26.41 4.37
C GLY A 174 -2.05 -25.56 3.12
N ILE A 175 -0.90 -24.91 2.99
CA ILE A 175 -0.51 -24.20 1.77
C ILE A 175 0.19 -25.19 0.85
N TYR A 176 -0.39 -25.42 -0.32
CA TYR A 176 0.12 -26.36 -1.33
C TYR A 176 0.76 -25.66 -2.52
N GLN A 177 0.53 -24.36 -2.67
CA GLN A 177 1.07 -23.59 -3.78
C GLN A 177 1.31 -22.12 -3.41
N VAL A 178 2.39 -21.58 -3.95
CA VAL A 178 2.78 -20.19 -3.78
C VAL A 178 3.03 -19.57 -5.14
N LEU A 179 2.27 -18.54 -5.50
CA LEU A 179 2.44 -17.74 -6.71
C LEU A 179 3.35 -16.55 -6.42
N CYS A 180 4.57 -16.57 -6.95
CA CYS A 180 5.53 -15.49 -6.87
C CYS A 180 5.43 -14.59 -8.11
N ILE A 181 4.99 -13.35 -7.90
CA ILE A 181 4.76 -12.34 -8.94
C ILE A 181 5.65 -11.12 -8.66
N GLY A 182 6.17 -10.52 -9.74
CA GLY A 182 6.99 -9.32 -9.66
C GLY A 182 8.48 -9.58 -9.49
N GLY A 183 9.30 -8.66 -9.98
CA GLY A 183 10.76 -8.84 -10.09
C GLY A 183 11.52 -8.89 -8.76
N THR A 184 10.86 -8.59 -7.63
CA THR A 184 11.45 -8.78 -6.30
C THR A 184 11.19 -10.19 -5.77
N ALA A 185 10.16 -10.87 -6.25
CA ALA A 185 9.83 -12.23 -5.82
C ALA A 185 10.82 -13.29 -6.36
N THR A 186 11.69 -12.90 -7.31
CA THR A 186 12.70 -13.76 -7.93
C THR A 186 14.02 -13.85 -7.16
N LEU A 187 14.14 -13.17 -6.00
CA LEU A 187 15.35 -13.23 -5.16
C LEU A 187 15.59 -14.66 -4.65
N ASN A 188 16.79 -15.21 -4.92
CA ASN A 188 17.14 -16.59 -4.52
C ASN A 188 16.97 -16.85 -3.01
N THR A 189 17.39 -15.91 -2.16
CA THR A 189 17.26 -16.04 -0.70
C THR A 189 15.80 -16.07 -0.25
N LEU A 190 14.92 -15.32 -0.94
CA LEU A 190 13.48 -15.34 -0.67
C LEU A 190 12.89 -16.70 -1.08
N HIS A 191 13.30 -17.23 -2.23
CA HIS A 191 12.90 -18.55 -2.70
C HIS A 191 13.26 -19.65 -1.67
N GLN A 192 14.52 -19.67 -1.24
CA GLN A 192 14.99 -20.63 -0.23
C GLN A 192 14.24 -20.51 1.10
N TRP A 193 13.95 -19.28 1.53
CA TRP A 193 13.14 -19.06 2.74
C TRP A 193 11.71 -19.59 2.56
N LEU A 194 11.08 -19.39 1.41
CA LEU A 194 9.74 -19.92 1.13
C LEU A 194 9.71 -21.44 1.12
N GLU A 195 10.70 -22.11 0.53
CA GLU A 195 10.82 -23.58 0.55
C GLU A 195 10.96 -24.11 1.98
N GLN A 196 11.69 -23.41 2.83
CA GLN A 196 11.86 -23.78 4.25
C GLN A 196 10.59 -23.52 5.06
N LYS A 197 9.92 -22.38 4.83
CA LYS A 197 8.73 -21.96 5.58
C LYS A 197 7.49 -22.75 5.18
N LEU A 198 7.37 -23.12 3.91
CA LEU A 198 6.20 -23.78 3.31
C LEU A 198 6.63 -25.05 2.56
N PRO A 199 7.10 -26.10 3.27
CA PRO A 199 7.72 -27.28 2.65
C PRO A 199 6.77 -28.13 1.81
N ASN A 200 5.46 -28.00 2.01
CA ASN A 200 4.44 -28.70 1.22
C ASN A 200 4.05 -27.94 -0.06
N ALA A 201 4.52 -26.69 -0.21
CA ALA A 201 4.09 -25.82 -1.27
C ALA A 201 4.94 -25.94 -2.53
N THR A 202 4.28 -25.96 -3.68
CA THR A 202 4.95 -25.79 -4.97
C THR A 202 5.09 -24.29 -5.27
N LEU A 203 6.33 -23.82 -5.42
CA LEU A 203 6.62 -22.43 -5.79
C LEU A 203 6.49 -22.24 -7.30
N LEU A 204 5.63 -21.31 -7.72
CA LEU A 204 5.33 -21.01 -9.10
C LEU A 204 5.67 -19.56 -9.38
N HIS A 205 6.52 -19.32 -10.38
CA HIS A 205 6.95 -17.98 -10.77
C HIS A 205 6.22 -17.51 -12.02
N GLU A 206 5.87 -16.23 -12.06
CA GLU A 206 5.32 -15.62 -13.27
C GLU A 206 6.35 -15.75 -14.41
N PRO A 207 5.97 -16.29 -15.58
CA PRO A 207 6.91 -16.48 -16.68
C PRO A 207 7.32 -15.13 -17.30
N ASP A 208 8.61 -14.99 -17.62
CA ASP A 208 9.23 -13.79 -18.19
C ASP A 208 8.82 -13.45 -19.65
N SER A 209 7.79 -14.10 -20.20
CA SER A 209 7.38 -13.88 -21.59
C SER A 209 6.48 -12.64 -21.78
N PRO A 210 6.62 -11.87 -22.88
CA PRO A 210 5.71 -10.77 -23.17
C PRO A 210 4.26 -11.26 -23.29
N GLY A 211 3.33 -10.67 -22.54
CA GLY A 211 1.90 -11.03 -22.57
C GLY A 211 1.50 -12.21 -21.67
N SER A 212 2.40 -12.72 -20.82
CA SER A 212 2.09 -13.79 -19.87
C SER A 212 1.79 -13.33 -18.45
N SER A 213 1.54 -12.03 -18.24
CA SER A 213 1.26 -11.54 -16.90
C SER A 213 0.01 -12.17 -16.31
N TRP A 214 0.18 -12.84 -15.17
CA TRP A 214 -0.92 -13.43 -14.42
C TRP A 214 -1.88 -12.37 -13.91
N VAL A 215 -1.38 -11.20 -13.52
CA VAL A 215 -2.20 -10.05 -13.13
C VAL A 215 -3.07 -9.59 -14.30
N ALA A 216 -2.48 -9.38 -15.48
CA ALA A 216 -3.24 -8.94 -16.66
C ALA A 216 -4.29 -9.97 -17.10
N ARG A 217 -3.95 -11.27 -17.07
CA ARG A 217 -4.89 -12.36 -17.37
C ARG A 217 -6.02 -12.46 -16.33
N GLY A 218 -5.70 -12.30 -15.06
CA GLY A 218 -6.67 -12.27 -13.97
C GLY A 218 -7.65 -11.11 -14.14
N LEU A 219 -7.15 -9.89 -14.40
CA LEU A 219 -7.99 -8.73 -14.68
C LEU A 219 -8.87 -8.91 -15.93
N ALA A 220 -8.34 -9.51 -17.00
CA ALA A 220 -9.13 -9.81 -18.20
C ALA A 220 -10.22 -10.87 -17.95
N SER A 221 -10.02 -11.75 -16.96
CA SER A 221 -10.97 -12.81 -16.59
C SER A 221 -11.97 -12.37 -15.52
N LEU A 222 -11.72 -11.24 -14.85
CA LEU A 222 -12.54 -10.71 -13.75
C LEU A 222 -14.03 -10.56 -14.09
N PRO A 223 -14.44 -10.18 -15.32
CA PRO A 223 -15.87 -10.14 -15.67
C PRO A 223 -16.58 -11.51 -15.58
N LEU A 224 -15.84 -12.62 -15.66
CA LEU A 224 -16.39 -13.98 -15.49
C LEU A 224 -16.58 -14.36 -14.02
N TYR A 225 -15.96 -13.63 -13.08
CA TYR A 225 -16.01 -13.89 -11.63
C TYR A 225 -16.38 -12.60 -10.84
N PRO A 226 -17.53 -11.98 -11.12
CA PRO A 226 -17.94 -10.74 -10.49
C PRO A 226 -18.08 -10.78 -8.96
N GLN A 227 -18.29 -11.97 -8.39
CA GLN A 227 -18.50 -12.23 -6.97
C GLN A 227 -17.22 -12.05 -6.12
N VAL A 228 -16.05 -12.11 -6.74
CA VAL A 228 -14.75 -11.87 -6.09
C VAL A 228 -14.54 -10.38 -5.78
N LEU A 229 -15.31 -9.49 -6.39
CA LEU A 229 -15.23 -8.06 -6.13
C LEU A 229 -15.97 -7.67 -4.86
N ASN A 230 -15.32 -6.83 -4.04
CA ASN A 230 -15.98 -6.15 -2.93
C ASN A 230 -16.85 -4.99 -3.44
N ARG A 231 -17.94 -5.32 -4.12
CA ARG A 231 -18.85 -4.33 -4.73
C ARG A 231 -19.37 -3.32 -3.70
N LEU A 232 -19.70 -3.79 -2.49
CA LEU A 232 -20.24 -2.96 -1.42
C LEU A 232 -19.21 -1.94 -0.89
N GLN A 233 -17.95 -2.34 -0.70
CA GLN A 233 -16.91 -1.42 -0.24
C GLN A 233 -16.45 -0.46 -1.35
N GLN A 234 -16.38 -0.94 -2.59
CA GLN A 234 -15.92 -0.17 -3.76
C GLN A 234 -16.95 0.86 -4.24
N GLN A 235 -18.22 0.70 -3.88
CA GLN A 235 -19.30 1.61 -4.28
C GLN A 235 -19.14 3.02 -3.70
N TYR A 236 -18.56 3.14 -2.51
CA TYR A 236 -18.44 4.40 -1.78
C TYR A 236 -16.97 4.75 -1.55
N SER A 237 -16.50 5.90 -2.06
CA SER A 237 -15.18 6.45 -1.68
C SER A 237 -15.28 7.23 -0.36
N ASP A 238 -14.18 7.36 0.39
CA ASP A 238 -14.20 8.12 1.66
C ASP A 238 -14.56 9.60 1.44
N TYR A 239 -14.14 10.16 0.30
CA TYR A 239 -14.51 11.50 -0.13
C TYR A 239 -16.01 11.62 -0.41
N PHE A 240 -16.62 10.62 -1.06
CA PHE A 240 -18.07 10.57 -1.28
C PHE A 240 -18.83 10.49 0.04
N LEU A 241 -18.39 9.63 0.97
CA LEU A 241 -19.02 9.50 2.30
C LEU A 241 -18.95 10.81 3.09
N LEU A 242 -17.79 11.49 3.08
CA LEU A 242 -17.64 12.79 3.71
C LEU A 242 -18.57 13.85 3.09
N LEU A 243 -18.69 13.90 1.76
CA LEU A 243 -19.60 14.82 1.07
C LEU A 243 -21.07 14.54 1.40
N GLU A 244 -21.49 13.27 1.40
CA GLU A 244 -22.86 12.91 1.78
C GLU A 244 -23.16 13.26 3.24
N LEU A 245 -22.18 13.13 4.12
CA LEU A 245 -22.30 13.57 5.51
C LEU A 245 -22.46 15.09 5.57
N LEU A 246 -21.64 15.88 4.88
CA LEU A 246 -21.78 17.35 4.85
C LEU A 246 -23.13 17.79 4.27
N ARG A 247 -23.67 17.06 3.28
CA ARG A 247 -24.99 17.30 2.66
C ARG A 247 -26.15 16.91 3.58
N ALA A 248 -26.02 15.83 4.36
CA ALA A 248 -27.06 15.37 5.28
C ALA A 248 -27.35 16.36 6.41
N PHE A 249 -26.36 17.19 6.75
CA PHE A 249 -26.44 18.16 7.83
C PHE A 249 -26.43 19.63 7.35
N SER A 250 -26.56 19.90 6.04
CA SER A 250 -26.51 21.28 5.52
C SER A 250 -27.71 22.15 5.89
N GLU A 251 -28.84 21.53 6.27
CA GLU A 251 -30.11 22.20 6.57
C GLU A 251 -30.47 22.15 8.07
N THR A 252 -29.52 21.82 8.92
CA THR A 252 -29.80 21.62 10.34
C THR A 252 -29.80 22.96 11.08
N GLU A 253 -30.99 23.55 11.23
CA GLU A 253 -31.24 24.87 11.84
C GLU A 253 -30.98 24.94 13.37
N GLY A 254 -30.24 24.00 13.97
CA GLY A 254 -30.01 23.96 15.41
C GLY A 254 -28.53 23.76 15.75
N GLU A 255 -27.84 24.85 16.12
CA GLU A 255 -26.44 24.88 16.60
C GLU A 255 -26.18 24.01 17.86
N LEU A 256 -27.23 23.43 18.45
CA LEU A 256 -27.19 22.67 19.71
C LEU A 256 -27.75 21.25 19.62
N ALA A 257 -28.07 20.75 18.42
CA ALA A 257 -28.61 19.40 18.30
C ALA A 257 -27.51 18.33 18.52
N GLU A 258 -27.75 17.43 19.46
CA GLU A 258 -26.94 16.24 19.70
C GLU A 258 -27.53 15.05 18.94
N TYR A 259 -26.66 14.28 18.29
CA TYR A 259 -27.05 13.09 17.53
C TYR A 259 -26.33 11.87 18.07
N ASN A 260 -27.07 10.77 18.21
CA ASN A 260 -26.42 9.46 18.36
C ASN A 260 -26.00 8.90 16.99
N LEU A 261 -25.11 7.90 16.98
CA LEU A 261 -24.65 7.28 15.72
C LEU A 261 -25.82 6.72 14.89
N GLY A 262 -26.82 6.11 15.51
CA GLY A 262 -28.00 5.59 14.82
C GLY A 262 -28.81 6.66 14.09
N GLU A 263 -28.95 7.84 14.68
CA GLU A 263 -29.63 9.00 14.06
C GLU A 263 -28.83 9.56 12.89
N ILE A 264 -27.50 9.62 13.01
CA ILE A 264 -26.61 10.00 11.92
C ILE A 264 -26.77 9.02 10.75
N MET A 265 -26.74 7.70 11.03
CA MET A 265 -26.93 6.67 10.00
C MET A 265 -28.32 6.78 9.35
N HIS A 266 -29.39 6.92 10.14
CA HIS A 266 -30.75 7.04 9.61
C HIS A 266 -30.93 8.26 8.69
N LYS A 267 -30.28 9.38 9.00
CA LYS A 267 -30.25 10.55 8.12
C LYS A 267 -29.54 10.26 6.78
N LEU A 268 -28.46 9.50 6.80
CA LEU A 268 -27.74 9.09 5.59
C LEU A 268 -28.53 8.06 4.77
N GLU A 269 -29.21 7.11 5.41
CA GLU A 269 -30.09 6.13 4.76
C GLU A 269 -31.24 6.82 4.01
N ARG A 270 -31.82 7.87 4.60
CA ARG A 270 -32.84 8.69 3.93
C ARG A 270 -32.36 9.36 2.64
N ARG A 271 -31.04 9.52 2.47
CA ARG A 271 -30.40 10.03 1.24
C ARG A 271 -30.03 8.91 0.26
N GLY A 272 -30.37 7.66 0.56
CA GLY A 272 -30.12 6.50 -0.30
C GLY A 272 -28.76 5.82 -0.06
N LEU A 273 -28.11 6.10 1.07
CA LEU A 273 -26.82 5.49 1.42
C LEU A 273 -27.02 4.13 2.11
N ASN A 274 -26.33 3.08 1.66
CA ASN A 274 -26.31 1.80 2.36
C ASN A 274 -25.30 1.86 3.51
N THR A 275 -25.74 2.34 4.66
CA THR A 275 -24.93 2.47 5.89
C THR A 275 -24.37 1.14 6.38
N GLY A 276 -25.04 0.02 6.13
CA GLY A 276 -24.54 -1.31 6.47
C GLY A 276 -23.21 -1.65 5.77
N ALA A 277 -23.05 -1.21 4.52
CA ALA A 277 -21.84 -1.44 3.74
C ALA A 277 -20.64 -0.57 4.16
N CYS A 278 -20.87 0.58 4.79
CA CYS A 278 -19.83 1.57 5.10
C CYS A 278 -19.84 2.07 6.56
N TYR A 279 -20.53 1.36 7.47
CA TYR A 279 -20.74 1.78 8.86
C TYR A 279 -19.43 2.18 9.55
N GLN A 280 -18.43 1.29 9.56
CA GLN A 280 -17.15 1.54 10.23
C GLN A 280 -16.41 2.77 9.67
N ARG A 281 -16.54 3.03 8.37
CA ARG A 281 -15.91 4.21 7.72
C ARG A 281 -16.64 5.49 8.09
N LEU A 282 -17.97 5.46 8.18
CA LEU A 282 -18.77 6.57 8.66
C LEU A 282 -18.48 6.87 10.14
N VAL A 283 -18.35 5.85 10.99
CA VAL A 283 -17.95 6.04 12.40
C VAL A 283 -16.59 6.76 12.48
N ARG A 284 -15.59 6.33 11.72
CA ARG A 284 -14.28 7.00 11.68
C ARG A 284 -14.39 8.49 11.31
N LEU A 285 -15.21 8.83 10.31
CA LEU A 285 -15.45 10.22 9.91
C LEU A 285 -16.11 11.03 11.03
N VAL A 286 -17.10 10.45 11.72
CA VAL A 286 -17.78 11.08 12.87
C VAL A 286 -16.82 11.27 14.05
N GLU A 287 -15.90 10.33 14.27
CA GLU A 287 -14.83 10.42 15.27
C GLU A 287 -13.71 11.41 14.89
N GLY A 288 -13.78 12.05 13.73
CA GLY A 288 -12.84 13.08 13.29
C GLY A 288 -11.69 12.58 12.41
N HIS A 289 -11.68 11.30 12.03
CA HIS A 289 -10.70 10.77 11.09
C HIS A 289 -11.09 11.13 9.65
N LEU A 290 -10.48 12.19 9.11
CA LEU A 290 -10.72 12.63 7.74
C LEU A 290 -10.15 11.64 6.70
N PRO A 291 -10.70 11.62 5.47
CA PRO A 291 -10.17 10.81 4.37
C PRO A 291 -8.68 11.06 4.15
N PRO A 292 -7.86 10.00 3.96
CA PRO A 292 -6.43 10.17 3.73
C PRO A 292 -6.16 10.97 2.46
N GLY A 293 -5.21 11.90 2.54
CA GLY A 293 -4.84 12.80 1.44
C GLY A 293 -5.73 14.04 1.28
N LEU A 294 -6.78 14.22 2.11
CA LEU A 294 -7.63 15.41 2.05
C LEU A 294 -6.85 16.68 2.41
N ILE A 295 -6.03 16.59 3.45
CA ILE A 295 -5.04 17.60 3.83
C ILE A 295 -3.69 16.91 4.00
N PRO A 296 -2.57 17.62 3.81
CA PRO A 296 -1.27 17.07 4.13
C PRO A 296 -1.21 16.66 5.60
N SER A 297 -0.68 15.47 5.87
CA SER A 297 -0.43 15.01 7.22
C SER A 297 0.73 15.79 7.84
N SER A 298 0.83 15.77 9.18
CA SER A 298 1.99 16.32 9.90
C SER A 298 3.31 15.70 9.42
N GLU A 299 3.24 14.44 9.01
CA GLU A 299 4.32 13.65 8.43
C GLU A 299 4.78 14.18 7.05
N ASP A 300 3.87 14.78 6.28
CA ASP A 300 4.18 15.37 4.97
C ASP A 300 4.93 16.72 5.08
N GLY A 301 5.12 17.25 6.29
CA GLY A 301 5.73 18.56 6.53
C GLY A 301 7.12 18.74 5.92
N GLY A 302 7.91 17.67 5.71
CA GLY A 302 9.18 17.76 5.00
C GLY A 302 9.06 18.09 3.51
N TRP A 303 7.93 17.72 2.89
CA TRP A 303 7.67 17.75 1.44
C TRP A 303 6.99 19.01 0.96
N LEU A 304 6.30 19.69 1.87
CA LEU A 304 5.48 20.84 1.53
C LEU A 304 6.34 22.08 1.33
N SER A 305 6.06 22.81 0.25
CA SER A 305 6.54 24.18 0.09
C SER A 305 6.09 25.04 1.28
N GLN A 306 6.83 26.11 1.58
CA GLN A 306 6.43 27.04 2.64
C GLN A 306 5.01 27.58 2.42
N THR A 307 4.64 27.84 1.17
CA THR A 307 3.28 28.25 0.77
C THR A 307 2.24 27.19 1.09
N SER A 308 2.55 25.92 0.85
CA SER A 308 1.64 24.80 1.17
C SER A 308 1.49 24.61 2.68
N LYS A 309 2.56 24.79 3.46
CA LYS A 309 2.51 24.73 4.93
C LYS A 309 1.66 25.83 5.54
N GLN A 310 1.67 27.01 4.91
CA GLN A 310 0.92 28.19 5.35
C GLN A 310 -0.49 28.26 4.76
N ASN A 311 -0.98 27.19 4.13
CA ASN A 311 -2.33 27.17 3.57
C ASN A 311 -3.37 27.24 4.70
N LEU A 312 -4.16 28.31 4.69
CA LEU A 312 -5.17 28.59 5.71
C LEU A 312 -6.22 27.48 5.84
N TYR A 313 -6.59 26.82 4.73
CA TYR A 313 -7.54 25.70 4.76
C TYR A 313 -6.96 24.48 5.47
N TYR A 314 -5.67 24.17 5.29
CA TYR A 314 -5.05 23.03 5.96
C TYR A 314 -5.04 23.23 7.48
N SER A 315 -4.65 24.42 7.94
CA SER A 315 -4.69 24.74 9.37
C SER A 315 -6.11 24.75 9.92
N ALA A 316 -7.09 25.32 9.20
CA ALA A 316 -8.47 25.36 9.65
C ALA A 316 -9.08 23.96 9.77
N ILE A 317 -8.87 23.12 8.74
CA ILE A 317 -9.40 21.75 8.72
C ILE A 317 -8.73 20.87 9.78
N ALA A 318 -7.42 21.00 10.00
CA ALA A 318 -6.69 20.17 10.96
C ALA A 318 -7.03 20.49 12.43
N ASN A 319 -7.43 21.72 12.74
CA ASN A 319 -7.54 22.19 14.12
C ASN A 319 -8.87 21.82 14.80
N GLN A 320 -9.90 21.44 14.04
CA GLN A 320 -11.22 21.13 14.61
C GLN A 320 -11.86 19.89 13.98
N PRO A 321 -12.49 19.01 14.78
CA PRO A 321 -13.24 17.88 14.24
C PRO A 321 -14.58 18.34 13.66
N LEU A 322 -15.14 17.54 12.76
CA LEU A 322 -16.47 17.78 12.19
C LEU A 322 -17.59 17.56 13.23
N PHE A 323 -17.38 16.64 14.17
CA PHE A 323 -18.26 16.45 15.32
C PHE A 323 -17.46 16.54 16.63
N PHE A 324 -18.04 17.19 17.63
CA PHE A 324 -17.58 17.15 19.01
C PHE A 324 -18.28 16.02 19.75
N GLN A 325 -17.51 15.10 20.32
CA GLN A 325 -18.04 14.09 21.22
C GLN A 325 -18.43 14.74 22.55
N GLN A 326 -19.73 14.79 22.87
CA GLN A 326 -20.23 15.36 24.14
C GLN A 326 -20.28 14.29 25.24
N SER A 327 -20.60 13.05 24.86
CA SER A 327 -20.61 11.88 25.74
C SER A 327 -20.28 10.61 24.95
N HIS A 328 -20.27 9.44 25.59
CA HIS A 328 -19.86 8.19 24.94
C HIS A 328 -20.76 7.78 23.74
N GLN A 329 -21.95 8.37 23.60
CA GLN A 329 -22.92 7.99 22.56
C GLN A 329 -23.46 9.17 21.74
N PHE A 330 -23.13 10.41 22.12
CA PHE A 330 -23.71 11.61 21.50
C PHE A 330 -22.63 12.52 20.91
N TYR A 331 -22.91 12.98 19.69
CA TYR A 331 -22.05 13.80 18.87
C TYR A 331 -22.78 15.09 18.50
N ARG A 332 -22.09 16.23 18.66
CA ARG A 332 -22.58 17.54 18.25
C ARG A 332 -21.83 17.98 17.00
N LEU A 333 -22.58 18.37 15.95
CA LEU A 333 -21.97 18.90 14.73
C LEU A 333 -21.23 20.20 15.00
N ASN A 334 -20.07 20.39 14.37
CA ASN A 334 -19.34 21.64 14.35
C ASN A 334 -19.73 22.45 13.10
N PRO A 335 -20.55 23.50 13.23
CA PRO A 335 -21.03 24.26 12.07
C PRO A 335 -19.91 25.04 11.37
N GLU A 336 -18.92 25.54 12.12
CA GLU A 336 -17.76 26.25 11.55
C GLU A 336 -16.94 25.30 10.67
N GLN A 337 -16.60 24.13 11.21
CA GLN A 337 -15.81 23.14 10.48
C GLN A 337 -16.57 22.55 9.29
N GLN A 338 -17.89 22.35 9.41
CA GLN A 338 -18.73 21.94 8.29
C GLN A 338 -18.67 22.96 7.15
N HIS A 339 -18.74 24.26 7.46
CA HIS A 339 -18.64 25.33 6.48
C HIS A 339 -17.28 25.33 5.78
N VAL A 340 -16.18 25.26 6.56
CA VAL A 340 -14.81 25.20 6.03
C VAL A 340 -14.60 23.99 5.12
N LEU A 341 -15.00 22.79 5.56
CA LEU A 341 -14.86 21.56 4.78
C LEU A 341 -15.69 21.60 3.50
N ARG A 342 -16.91 22.12 3.55
CA ARG A 342 -17.76 22.27 2.37
C ARG A 342 -17.15 23.24 1.38
N GLN A 343 -16.65 24.39 1.86
CA GLN A 343 -15.99 25.37 1.01
C GLN A 343 -14.75 24.78 0.34
N TYR A 344 -13.88 24.13 1.12
CA TYR A 344 -12.67 23.49 0.61
C TYR A 344 -12.97 22.41 -0.44
N LEU A 345 -13.86 21.47 -0.13
CA LEU A 345 -14.19 20.39 -1.05
C LEU A 345 -14.93 20.89 -2.29
N VAL A 346 -15.99 21.68 -2.14
CA VAL A 346 -16.84 22.09 -3.26
C VAL A 346 -16.14 23.13 -4.14
N GLU A 347 -15.52 24.15 -3.54
CA GLU A 347 -14.99 25.28 -4.31
C GLU A 347 -13.58 25.05 -4.84
N LEU A 348 -12.74 24.27 -4.15
CA LEU A 348 -11.33 24.10 -4.52
C LEU A 348 -11.00 22.73 -5.11
N VAL A 349 -11.60 21.66 -4.57
CA VAL A 349 -11.31 20.29 -5.02
C VAL A 349 -12.23 19.89 -6.17
N LEU A 350 -13.55 19.99 -5.99
CA LEU A 350 -14.53 19.55 -7.00
C LEU A 350 -14.61 20.46 -8.22
N SER A 351 -14.35 21.77 -8.07
CA SER A 351 -14.30 22.70 -9.22
C SER A 351 -13.14 22.42 -10.18
N ARG A 352 -12.11 21.71 -9.71
CA ARG A 352 -10.87 21.40 -10.46
C ARG A 352 -10.71 19.93 -10.82
N THR A 353 -11.66 19.07 -10.42
CA THR A 353 -11.60 17.63 -10.68
C THR A 353 -12.74 17.18 -11.59
N TYR A 354 -12.46 16.22 -12.48
CA TYR A 354 -13.47 15.65 -13.37
C TYR A 354 -14.49 14.78 -12.62
N GLN A 355 -14.13 14.20 -11.47
CA GLN A 355 -15.01 13.38 -10.66
C GLN A 355 -15.79 14.24 -9.67
N GLN A 356 -17.10 14.36 -9.86
CA GLN A 356 -17.96 15.27 -9.09
C GLN A 356 -18.55 14.64 -7.82
N PHE A 357 -18.32 13.33 -7.57
CA PHE A 357 -18.81 12.56 -6.40
C PHE A 357 -20.29 12.81 -6.06
N ASN A 358 -21.12 13.06 -7.07
CA ASN A 358 -22.57 13.22 -6.89
C ASN A 358 -23.29 11.88 -6.79
N GLU A 359 -22.72 10.85 -7.41
CA GLU A 359 -23.23 9.48 -7.40
C GLU A 359 -22.15 8.54 -6.86
N PRO A 360 -22.56 7.42 -6.22
CA PRO A 360 -21.64 6.37 -5.86
C PRO A 360 -20.96 5.79 -7.12
N LEU A 361 -19.76 5.26 -6.97
CA LEU A 361 -19.05 4.60 -8.07
C LEU A 361 -19.71 3.25 -8.35
N ILE A 362 -20.44 3.16 -9.46
CA ILE A 362 -21.02 1.88 -9.89
C ILE A 362 -20.00 1.13 -10.76
N VAL A 363 -19.32 0.15 -10.16
CA VAL A 363 -18.46 -0.77 -10.91
C VAL A 363 -19.35 -1.82 -11.58
N ASN A 364 -19.84 -1.51 -12.78
CA ASN A 364 -20.54 -2.47 -13.64
C ASN A 364 -19.55 -3.14 -14.59
N LEU A 365 -18.98 -4.27 -14.19
CA LEU A 365 -18.37 -5.20 -15.15
C LEU A 365 -19.51 -6.05 -15.72
N LYS A 366 -19.88 -5.76 -16.98
CA LYS A 366 -20.81 -6.58 -17.76
C LYS A 366 -20.04 -7.63 -18.54
#